data_AF-A0A0J5JK11-F1
#
_entry.id   AF-A0A0J5JK11-F1
#
_cell.length_a   1.000
_cell.length_b   1.000
_cell.length_c   1.000
_cell.angle_alpha   90.00
_cell.angle_beta   90.00
_cell.angle_gamma   90.00
#
_symmetry.space_group_name_H-M   'P 1'
#
loop_
_entity.id
_entity.type
_entity.pdbx_description
1 polymer ?
#
loop_
_entity_poly.entity_id
_entity_poly.type
_entity_poly.pdbx_seq_one_letter_code
_entity_poly.pdbx_strand_id
1 'polypeptide(L)'
;TSQFSSFVQLLSDNDRTNRVSAKIVGDQTLNGFIEGYDEDRGLLIMRKLDIEAEIEEEQMVTTSGLGGVYPEGLLIGEVVEAEPDEYGLTQNVYIKPTADFYSLNYVYVIERTSTSIDPELLEGDL
;
A
#
# COMPACT_ATOMS: atom_id res chain seq x y z
N THR A 1 -12.07 -6.65 -21.62
CA THR A 1 -11.10 -5.60 -21.98
C THR A 1 -11.22 -5.33 -23.46
N SER A 2 -11.37 -4.07 -23.88
CA SER A 2 -11.25 -3.66 -25.29
C SER A 2 -9.78 -3.35 -25.60
N GLN A 3 -9.38 -3.36 -26.88
CA GLN A 3 -7.99 -3.16 -27.31
C GLN A 3 -7.37 -1.83 -26.84
N PHE A 4 -8.19 -0.84 -26.48
CA PHE A 4 -7.74 0.52 -26.14
C PHE A 4 -8.26 1.02 -24.77
N SER A 5 -8.78 0.13 -23.92
CA SER A 5 -9.31 0.52 -22.62
C SER A 5 -9.03 -0.53 -21.56
N SER A 6 -8.73 -0.08 -20.34
CA SER A 6 -8.55 -0.93 -19.17
C SER A 6 -9.55 -0.56 -18.08
N PHE A 7 -9.92 -1.53 -17.25
CA PHE A 7 -10.60 -1.29 -15.98
C PHE A 7 -9.55 -1.26 -14.88
N VAL A 8 -9.61 -0.26 -14.01
CA VAL A 8 -8.68 -0.09 -12.89
C VAL A 8 -9.51 -0.06 -11.61
N GLN A 9 -9.18 -0.94 -10.67
CA GLN A 9 -9.78 -0.94 -9.34
C GLN A 9 -9.04 0.07 -8.46
N LEU A 10 -9.79 0.96 -7.80
CA LEU A 10 -9.24 2.01 -6.95
C LEU A 10 -8.93 1.46 -5.55
N LEU A 11 -8.01 2.09 -4.82
CA LEU A 11 -7.73 1.73 -3.41
C LEU A 11 -8.93 1.97 -2.49
N SER A 12 -9.83 2.89 -2.86
CA SER A 12 -11.07 3.18 -2.14
C SER A 12 -12.18 2.15 -2.38
N ASP A 13 -11.95 1.14 -3.24
CA ASP A 13 -12.90 0.05 -3.44
C ASP A 13 -12.80 -0.96 -2.28
N ASN A 14 -13.93 -1.18 -1.60
CA ASN A 14 -14.09 -2.05 -0.43
C ASN A 14 -14.18 -3.56 -0.77
N ASP A 15 -13.91 -3.97 -2.00
CA ASP A 15 -13.70 -5.39 -2.32
C ASP A 15 -12.58 -5.99 -1.44
N ARG A 16 -12.91 -7.07 -0.71
CA ARG A 16 -11.98 -7.73 0.22
C ARG A 16 -10.74 -8.35 -0.46
N THR A 17 -10.81 -8.52 -1.77
CA THR A 17 -9.69 -9.01 -2.60
C THR A 17 -8.80 -7.88 -3.10
N ASN A 18 -9.25 -6.62 -3.02
CA ASN A 18 -8.44 -5.44 -3.31
C ASN A 18 -7.41 -5.24 -2.20
N ARG A 19 -6.17 -5.64 -2.49
CA ARG A 19 -5.08 -5.64 -1.52
C ARG A 19 -3.81 -5.11 -2.15
N VAL A 20 -3.20 -4.14 -1.49
CA VAL A 20 -1.91 -3.57 -1.90
C VAL A 20 -0.94 -3.68 -0.75
N SER A 21 0.21 -4.32 -0.98
CA SER A 21 1.25 -4.36 0.04
C SER A 21 1.90 -2.98 0.19
N ALA A 22 1.92 -2.51 1.42
CA ALA A 22 2.36 -1.17 1.79
C ALA A 22 3.29 -1.22 2.99
N LYS A 23 4.05 -0.14 3.17
CA LYS A 23 4.93 0.07 4.30
C LYS A 23 4.76 1.48 4.86
N ILE A 24 4.85 1.58 6.18
CA ILE A 24 4.97 2.86 6.88
C ILE A 24 6.46 3.21 6.92
N VAL A 25 6.79 4.44 6.52
CA VAL A 25 8.15 4.95 6.46
C VAL A 25 8.53 5.54 7.82
N GLY A 26 9.60 5.03 8.41
CA GLY A 26 10.15 5.49 9.68
C GLY A 26 11.48 4.79 9.97
N ASP A 27 11.93 4.86 11.22
CA ASP A 27 13.17 4.19 11.67
C ASP A 27 13.08 2.67 11.52
N GLN A 28 11.88 2.11 11.74
CA GLN A 28 11.56 0.72 11.48
C GLN A 28 10.61 0.64 10.29
N THR A 29 10.89 -0.29 9.37
CA THR A 29 9.97 -0.55 8.26
C THR A 29 8.84 -1.46 8.72
N LEU A 30 7.65 -0.89 8.84
CA LEU A 30 6.44 -1.63 9.21
C LEU A 30 5.66 -1.98 7.95
N ASN A 31 5.46 -3.28 7.70
CA ASN A 31 4.76 -3.76 6.51
C ASN A 31 3.34 -4.19 6.84
N GLY A 32 2.44 -4.03 5.87
CA GLY A 32 1.05 -4.47 5.96
C GLY A 32 0.36 -4.40 4.61
N PHE A 33 -0.97 -4.39 4.64
CA PHE A 33 -1.80 -4.32 3.44
C PHE A 33 -2.79 -3.17 3.55
N ILE A 34 -2.84 -2.31 2.54
CA ILE A 34 -4.02 -1.49 2.30
C ILE A 34 -5.14 -2.46 1.93
N GLU A 35 -6.15 -2.54 2.79
CA GLU A 35 -7.31 -3.40 2.65
C GLU A 35 -8.52 -2.64 3.22
N GLY A 36 -9.35 -2.07 2.35
CA GLY A 36 -10.56 -1.36 2.73
C GLY A 36 -10.39 0.15 2.90
N TYR A 37 -11.55 0.80 2.99
CA TYR A 37 -11.71 2.23 2.96
C TYR A 37 -12.91 2.63 3.82
N ASP A 38 -12.68 3.54 4.75
CA ASP A 38 -13.72 4.22 5.51
C ASP A 38 -14.29 5.34 4.63
N GLU A 39 -15.47 5.12 4.06
CA GLU A 39 -16.15 6.07 3.17
C GLU A 39 -16.60 7.34 3.89
N ASP A 40 -16.99 7.23 5.17
CA ASP A 40 -17.50 8.36 5.95
C ASP A 40 -16.37 9.33 6.31
N ARG A 41 -15.19 8.80 6.62
CA ARG A 41 -13.99 9.59 6.97
C ARG A 41 -13.09 9.87 5.77
N GLY A 42 -13.26 9.14 4.68
CA GLY A 42 -12.42 9.22 3.50
C GLY A 42 -11.00 8.66 3.72
N LEU A 43 -10.84 7.65 4.57
CA LEU A 43 -9.54 7.11 4.98
C LEU A 43 -9.32 5.69 4.44
N LEU A 44 -8.13 5.41 3.92
CA LEU A 44 -7.69 4.05 3.62
C LEU A 44 -7.38 3.31 4.92
N ILE A 45 -7.60 2.01 4.95
CA ILE A 45 -7.31 1.17 6.12
C ILE A 45 -6.17 0.22 5.79
N MET A 46 -5.08 0.31 6.54
CA MET A 46 -3.97 -0.63 6.47
C MET A 46 -4.08 -1.63 7.63
N ARG A 47 -3.92 -2.92 7.31
CA ARG A 47 -4.09 -4.04 8.25
C ARG A 47 -2.87 -4.92 8.31
N LYS A 48 -2.86 -5.81 9.32
CA LYS A 48 -1.84 -6.84 9.56
C LYS A 48 -0.50 -6.28 10.05
N LEU A 49 -0.56 -5.16 10.78
CA LEU A 49 0.59 -4.66 11.52
C LEU A 49 0.63 -5.28 12.91
N ASP A 50 1.85 -5.51 13.41
CA ASP A 50 2.07 -6.04 14.75
C ASP A 50 1.37 -5.16 15.79
N ILE A 51 0.79 -5.78 16.82
CA ILE A 51 0.14 -5.07 17.92
C ILE A 51 1.16 -4.24 18.73
N GLU A 52 2.43 -4.65 18.74
CA GLU A 52 3.52 -3.94 19.42
C GLU A 52 4.20 -2.88 18.53
N ALA A 53 3.77 -2.72 17.26
CA ALA A 53 4.36 -1.75 16.37
C ALA A 53 4.09 -0.31 16.86
N GLU A 54 5.16 0.50 16.95
CA GLU A 54 5.07 1.92 17.26
C GLU A 54 4.76 2.69 15.98
N ILE A 55 3.53 3.21 15.90
CA ILE A 55 3.01 3.93 14.74
C ILE A 55 2.61 5.33 15.20
N GLU A 56 3.13 6.33 14.50
CA GLU A 56 2.90 7.73 14.82
C GLU A 56 2.05 8.39 13.72
N GLU A 57 1.25 9.37 14.12
CA GLU A 57 0.57 10.25 13.17
C GLU A 57 1.60 10.94 12.26
N GLU A 58 1.16 11.34 11.07
CA GLU A 58 1.99 12.03 10.06
C GLU A 58 3.07 11.17 9.39
N GLN A 59 3.20 9.89 9.78
CA GLN A 59 4.10 8.96 9.07
C GLN A 59 3.62 8.67 7.65
N MET A 60 4.56 8.63 6.71
CA MET A 60 4.25 8.41 5.30
C MET A 60 4.02 6.92 5.01
N VAL A 61 3.03 6.62 4.17
CA VAL A 61 2.74 5.25 3.72
C VAL A 61 3.03 5.12 2.23
N THR A 62 3.82 4.12 1.86
CA THR A 62 4.23 3.85 0.47
C THR A 62 4.00 2.39 0.08
N THR A 63 3.96 2.08 -1.21
CA THR A 63 3.96 0.68 -1.67
C THR A 63 5.26 -0.01 -1.21
N SER A 64 5.15 -1.23 -0.68
CA SER A 64 6.30 -1.97 -0.17
C SER A 64 7.09 -2.70 -1.26
N GLY A 65 6.47 -2.93 -2.42
CA GLY A 65 7.02 -3.79 -3.47
C GLY A 65 6.94 -5.30 -3.18
N LEU A 66 6.51 -5.68 -1.97
CA LEU A 66 6.31 -7.07 -1.57
C LEU A 66 5.12 -7.68 -2.32
N GLY A 67 5.22 -8.97 -2.64
CA GLY A 67 4.22 -9.68 -3.44
C GLY A 67 4.40 -9.55 -4.96
N GLY A 68 5.38 -8.78 -5.43
CA GLY A 68 5.78 -8.77 -6.85
C GLY A 68 4.93 -7.89 -7.77
N VAL A 69 3.73 -7.47 -7.35
CA VAL A 69 2.75 -6.80 -8.22
C VAL A 69 3.05 -5.32 -8.45
N TYR A 70 3.36 -4.57 -7.39
CA TYR A 70 3.57 -3.13 -7.46
C TYR A 70 5.08 -2.79 -7.35
N PRO A 71 5.57 -1.72 -7.99
CA PRO A 71 6.89 -1.18 -7.67
C PRO A 71 6.90 -0.65 -6.23
N GLU A 72 8.07 -0.64 -5.61
CA GLU A 72 8.26 -0.08 -4.27
C GLU A 72 8.32 1.45 -4.31
N GLY A 73 7.82 2.11 -3.25
CA GLY A 73 8.04 3.53 -3.00
C GLY A 73 7.02 4.48 -3.61
N LEU A 74 5.91 3.98 -4.16
CA LEU A 74 4.81 4.85 -4.60
C LEU A 74 4.08 5.39 -3.37
N LEU A 75 3.96 6.72 -3.28
CA LEU A 75 3.26 7.37 -2.18
C LEU A 75 1.75 7.05 -2.21
N ILE A 76 1.24 6.57 -1.07
CA ILE A 76 -0.17 6.26 -0.85
C ILE A 76 -0.84 7.38 -0.05
N GLY A 77 -0.23 7.76 1.08
CA GLY A 77 -0.86 8.67 2.04
C GLY A 77 -0.04 8.87 3.30
N GLU A 78 -0.73 9.36 4.32
CA GLU A 78 -0.18 9.74 5.63
C GLU A 78 -1.03 9.13 6.75
N VAL A 79 -0.39 8.62 7.79
CA VAL A 79 -1.07 8.03 8.96
C VAL A 79 -1.87 9.12 9.70
N VAL A 80 -3.14 8.82 9.96
CA VAL A 80 -4.03 9.66 10.77
C VAL A 80 -4.19 9.10 12.17
N GLU A 81 -4.30 7.79 12.31
CA GLU A 81 -4.42 7.11 13.61
C GLU A 81 -4.15 5.61 13.45
N ALA A 82 -3.80 4.96 14.55
CA ALA A 82 -3.69 3.50 14.64
C ALA A 82 -4.46 3.01 15.88
N GLU A 83 -5.22 1.94 15.71
CA GLU A 83 -5.98 1.31 16.79
C GLU A 83 -5.90 -0.22 16.71
N PRO A 84 -6.03 -0.95 17.83
CA PRO A 84 -6.18 -2.40 17.79
C PRO A 84 -7.37 -2.83 16.92
N ASP A 85 -7.21 -3.91 16.17
CA ASP A 85 -8.32 -4.52 15.44
C ASP A 85 -9.39 -5.08 16.39
N GLU A 86 -10.52 -5.49 15.82
CA GLU A 86 -11.68 -6.02 16.56
C GLU A 86 -11.34 -7.23 17.46
N TYR A 87 -10.23 -7.92 17.20
CA TYR A 87 -9.77 -9.09 17.94
C TYR A 87 -8.59 -8.78 18.88
N GLY A 88 -8.04 -7.56 18.84
CA GLY A 88 -6.85 -7.13 19.56
C GLY A 88 -5.58 -7.89 19.15
N LEU A 89 -5.53 -8.44 17.95
CA LEU A 89 -4.39 -9.27 17.48
C LEU A 89 -3.41 -8.50 16.61
N THR A 90 -3.92 -7.53 15.86
CA THR A 90 -3.14 -6.64 14.98
C THR A 90 -3.65 -5.21 15.14
N GLN A 91 -2.96 -4.25 14.52
CA GLN A 91 -3.47 -2.87 14.43
C GLN A 91 -4.15 -2.60 13.08
N ASN A 92 -5.23 -1.84 13.10
CA ASN A 92 -5.76 -1.10 11.97
C ASN A 92 -5.15 0.30 11.96
N VAL A 93 -4.57 0.70 10.83
CA VAL A 93 -3.99 2.03 10.65
C VAL A 93 -4.81 2.78 9.62
N TYR A 94 -5.34 3.94 9.99
CA TYR A 94 -6.12 4.78 9.10
C TYR A 94 -5.20 5.80 8.44
N ILE A 95 -5.35 5.92 7.12
CA ILE A 95 -4.43 6.66 6.27
C ILE A 95 -5.21 7.64 5.42
N LYS A 96 -4.81 8.90 5.47
CA LYS A 96 -5.31 9.93 4.56
C LYS A 96 -4.67 9.75 3.19
N PRO A 97 -5.43 9.42 2.14
CA PRO A 97 -4.86 9.26 0.81
C PRO A 97 -4.34 10.61 0.29
N THR A 98 -3.18 10.60 -0.38
CA THR A 98 -2.66 11.79 -1.07
C THR A 98 -3.44 12.09 -2.36
N ALA A 99 -3.97 11.05 -2.99
CA ALA A 99 -4.79 11.17 -4.20
C ALA A 99 -6.26 11.40 -3.87
N ASP A 100 -6.92 12.25 -4.65
CA ASP A 100 -8.38 12.41 -4.63
C ASP A 100 -9.03 11.42 -5.62
N PHE A 101 -9.65 10.37 -5.08
CA PHE A 101 -10.32 9.33 -5.88
C PHE A 101 -11.63 9.79 -6.52
N TYR A 102 -12.21 10.93 -6.10
CA TYR A 102 -13.47 11.46 -6.66
C TYR A 102 -13.26 12.26 -7.94
N SER A 103 -12.04 12.74 -8.19
CA SER A 103 -11.74 13.63 -9.31
C SER A 103 -10.49 13.19 -10.09
N LEU A 104 -10.60 12.08 -10.83
CA LEU A 104 -9.54 11.54 -11.69
C LEU A 104 -9.78 11.91 -13.17
N ASN A 105 -8.85 12.66 -13.77
CA ASN A 105 -8.87 13.00 -15.20
C ASN A 105 -7.71 12.37 -15.98
N TYR A 106 -6.54 12.28 -15.34
CA TYR A 106 -5.32 11.73 -15.92
C TYR A 106 -4.70 10.76 -14.93
N VAL A 107 -4.23 9.62 -15.43
CA VAL A 107 -3.59 8.57 -14.65
C VAL A 107 -2.32 8.11 -15.34
N TYR A 108 -1.38 7.60 -14.55
CA TYR A 108 -0.20 6.91 -15.05
C TYR A 108 -0.34 5.41 -14.80
N VAL A 109 -0.07 4.61 -15.82
CA VAL A 109 0.08 3.16 -15.66
C VAL A 109 1.57 2.88 -15.53
N ILE A 110 1.96 2.36 -14.38
CA ILE A 110 3.36 2.06 -14.06
C ILE A 110 3.56 0.56 -14.20
N GLU A 111 4.40 0.17 -15.16
CA GLU A 111 4.83 -1.21 -15.33
C GLU A 111 6.10 -1.47 -14.51
N ARG A 112 6.07 -2.49 -13.66
CA ARG A 112 7.27 -2.95 -12.96
C ARG A 112 8.12 -3.77 -13.94
N THR A 113 9.25 -3.22 -14.38
CA THR A 113 10.16 -3.88 -15.33
C THR A 113 11.23 -4.74 -14.66
N SER A 114 11.44 -4.61 -13.35
CA SER A 114 12.43 -5.38 -12.60
C SER A 114 11.89 -6.79 -12.25
N THR A 115 12.25 -7.79 -13.06
CA THR A 115 12.04 -9.22 -12.78
C THR A 115 13.39 -9.85 -12.45
N SER A 116 13.52 -10.41 -11.24
CA SER A 116 14.66 -11.20 -10.73
C SER A 116 16.05 -10.52 -10.70
N ILE A 117 16.82 -10.79 -9.65
CA ILE A 117 18.26 -10.51 -9.62
C ILE A 117 18.87 -11.10 -10.89
N ASP A 118 19.61 -10.30 -11.64
CA ASP A 118 20.38 -10.76 -12.79
C ASP A 118 21.32 -11.89 -12.33
N PRO A 119 21.16 -13.13 -12.81
CA PRO A 119 22.04 -14.24 -12.45
C PRO A 119 23.51 -13.94 -12.72
N GLU A 120 23.83 -13.07 -13.69
CA GLU A 120 25.21 -12.66 -13.99
C GLU A 120 25.86 -11.85 -12.86
N LEU A 121 25.07 -11.19 -12.01
CA LEU A 121 25.56 -10.48 -10.83
C LEU A 121 25.84 -11.41 -9.64
N LEU A 122 25.44 -12.69 -9.71
CA LEU A 122 25.71 -13.71 -8.69
C LEU A 122 27.00 -14.50 -8.96
N GLU A 123 27.55 -14.45 -10.17
CA GLU A 123 28.76 -15.20 -10.55
C GLU A 123 30.08 -14.41 -10.34
N GLY A 124 30.03 -13.27 -9.63
CA GLY A 124 31.19 -12.40 -9.41
C GLY A 124 32.11 -12.75 -8.22
N ASP A 125 31.72 -13.69 -7.35
CA ASP A 125 32.47 -14.04 -6.13
C ASP A 125 32.75 -15.55 -6.02
N LEU A 126 33.44 -16.14 -7.01
CA LEU A 126 34.10 -17.45 -6.90
C LEU A 126 35.58 -17.38 -7.30
#